data_AF-A0A6H0EPJ1-F1
#
_entry.id   AF-A0A6H0EPJ1-F1
#
_cell.length_a   1.000
_cell.length_b   1.000
_cell.length_c   1.000
_cell.angle_alpha   90.00
_cell.angle_beta   90.00
_cell.angle_gamma   90.00
#
_symmetry.space_group_name_H-M   'P 1'
#
loop_
_entity.id
_entity.type
_entity.pdbx_description
1 polymer ?
#
loop_
_entity_poly.entity_id
_entity_poly.type
_entity_poly.pdbx_seq_one_letter_code
_entity_poly.pdbx_strand_id
1 'polypeptide(L)'
;MPFQIIFSIMATTAILTLISQRKHFLMALLSLEAITLITVGLMVTTIGTPMEMDITLFIIVISFAAVEASMGLSILVSISRKTGAELIQNLTASKC
;
A
#
# COMPACT_ATOMS: atom_id res chain seq x y z
N MET A 1 -26.50 1.55 -3.75
CA MET A 1 -26.42 3.01 -3.52
C MET A 1 -25.69 3.39 -2.23
N PRO A 2 -26.10 2.98 -1.01
CA PRO A 2 -25.42 3.44 0.22
C PRO A 2 -24.00 2.89 0.35
N PHE A 3 -23.78 1.62 0.02
CA PHE A 3 -22.47 0.97 0.10
C PHE A 3 -21.41 1.67 -0.77
N GLN A 4 -21.77 2.02 -2.01
CA GLN A 4 -20.84 2.68 -2.93
C GLN A 4 -20.36 4.06 -2.43
N ILE A 5 -21.24 4.82 -1.78
CA ILE A 5 -20.90 6.12 -1.17
C ILE A 5 -19.93 5.92 0.00
N ILE A 6 -20.17 4.92 0.86
CA ILE A 6 -19.29 4.60 1.98
C ILE A 6 -17.88 4.26 1.48
N PHE A 7 -17.77 3.41 0.45
CA PHE A 7 -16.48 3.04 -0.13
C PHE A 7 -15.74 4.23 -0.76
N SER A 8 -16.47 5.14 -1.42
CA SER A 8 -15.88 6.36 -1.95
C SER A 8 -15.33 7.27 -0.84
N ILE A 9 -16.06 7.41 0.27
CA ILE A 9 -15.59 8.21 1.41
C ILE A 9 -14.34 7.56 2.01
N MET A 10 -14.34 6.24 2.23
CA MET A 10 -13.17 5.50 2.71
C MET A 10 -11.96 5.63 1.79
N ALA A 11 -12.17 5.62 0.47
CA ALA A 11 -11.08 5.81 -0.49
C ALA A 11 -10.46 7.21 -0.34
N THR A 12 -11.28 8.26 -0.23
CA THR A 12 -10.77 9.63 -0.07
C THR A 12 -10.00 9.80 1.23
N THR A 13 -10.46 9.20 2.34
CA THR A 13 -9.73 9.28 3.62
C THR A 13 -8.43 8.48 3.56
N ALA A 14 -8.39 7.33 2.90
CA ALA A 14 -7.18 6.54 2.70
C ALA A 14 -6.14 7.26 1.83
N ILE A 15 -6.58 8.01 0.81
CA ILE A 15 -5.68 8.84 0.00
C ILE A 15 -5.13 10.01 0.83
N LEU A 16 -5.96 10.64 1.66
CA LEU A 16 -5.51 11.72 2.56
C LEU A 16 -4.50 11.21 3.60
N THR A 17 -4.69 10.00 4.14
CA THR A 17 -3.72 9.41 5.07
C THR A 17 -2.40 9.07 4.38
N LEU A 18 -2.43 8.55 3.15
CA LEU A 18 -1.24 8.31 2.33
C LEU A 18 -0.42 9.61 2.13
N ILE A 19 -1.08 10.71 1.74
CA ILE A 19 -0.42 12.01 1.50
C ILE A 19 0.19 12.58 2.79
N SER A 20 -0.47 12.35 3.92
CA SER A 20 -0.06 12.85 5.24
C SER A 20 1.13 12.06 5.84
N GLN A 21 1.33 10.82 5.42
CA GLN A 21 2.45 9.98 5.89
C GLN A 21 3.76 10.36 5.20
N ARG A 22 4.60 11.13 5.89
CA ARG A 22 5.91 11.58 5.37
C ARG A 22 7.13 10.92 6.03
N LYS A 23 6.97 10.37 7.23
CA LYS A 23 8.11 9.85 8.04
C LYS A 23 8.20 8.33 8.07
N HIS A 24 7.07 7.64 8.07
CA HIS A 24 7.02 6.17 8.20
C HIS A 24 6.58 5.55 6.89
N PHE A 25 7.55 5.13 6.08
CA PHE A 25 7.29 4.48 4.79
C PHE A 25 6.45 3.20 4.93
N LEU A 26 6.57 2.48 6.06
CA LEU A 26 5.71 1.32 6.36
C LEU A 26 4.22 1.72 6.48
N MET A 27 3.90 2.86 7.10
CA MET A 27 2.52 3.34 7.19
C MET A 27 1.98 3.77 5.82
N ALA A 28 2.85 4.29 4.95
CA ALA A 28 2.47 4.59 3.56
C ALA A 28 2.13 3.32 2.77
N LEU A 29 2.91 2.24 2.92
CA LEU A 29 2.61 0.94 2.31
C LEU A 29 1.28 0.35 2.81
N LEU A 30 1.01 0.44 4.11
CA LEU A 30 -0.26 -0.03 4.68
C LEU A 30 -1.46 0.77 4.12
N SER A 31 -1.31 2.08 3.95
CA SER A 31 -2.37 2.89 3.32
C SER A 31 -2.57 2.54 1.84
N LEU A 32 -1.51 2.16 1.12
CA LEU A 32 -1.61 1.69 -0.26
C LEU A 32 -2.39 0.37 -0.34
N GLU A 33 -2.09 -0.58 0.55
CA GLU A 33 -2.82 -1.85 0.67
C GLU A 33 -4.30 -1.59 0.99
N ALA A 34 -4.60 -0.67 1.91
CA ALA A 34 -5.98 -0.26 2.22
C ALA A 34 -6.71 0.30 0.99
N ILE A 35 -6.06 1.13 0.16
CA ILE A 35 -6.64 1.65 -1.09
C ILE A 35 -6.95 0.50 -2.06
N THR A 36 -6.07 -0.49 -2.19
CA THR A 36 -6.30 -1.65 -3.07
C THR A 36 -7.47 -2.50 -2.58
N LEU A 37 -7.62 -2.71 -1.27
CA LEU A 37 -8.78 -3.43 -0.71
C LEU A 37 -10.09 -2.67 -0.88
N ILE A 38 -10.09 -1.34 -0.69
CA ILE A 38 -11.28 -0.50 -0.88
C ILE A 38 -11.71 -0.49 -2.35
N THR A 39 -10.76 -0.37 -3.29
CA THR A 39 -11.07 -0.42 -4.73
C THR A 39 -11.59 -1.78 -5.16
N VAL A 40 -11.02 -2.86 -4.63
CA VAL A 40 -11.50 -4.23 -4.84
C VAL A 40 -12.92 -4.43 -4.29
N GLY A 41 -13.22 -3.95 -3.07
CA GLY A 41 -14.57 -4.00 -2.50
C GLY A 41 -15.59 -3.16 -3.28
N LEU A 42 -15.16 -2.04 -3.87
CA LEU A 42 -15.99 -1.24 -4.77
C LEU A 42 -16.32 -2.00 -6.07
N MET A 43 -15.34 -2.70 -6.65
CA MET A 43 -15.57 -3.53 -7.85
C MET A 43 -16.61 -4.63 -7.57
N VAL A 44 -16.47 -5.35 -6.44
CA VAL A 44 -17.40 -6.44 -6.06
C VAL A 44 -18.84 -5.94 -5.84
N THR A 45 -19.02 -4.68 -5.46
CA THR A 45 -20.35 -4.14 -5.16
C THR A 45 -20.98 -3.34 -6.27
N THR A 46 -20.21 -3.00 -7.30
CA THR A 46 -20.69 -2.37 -8.53
C THR A 46 -20.99 -3.41 -9.60
N ILE A 47 -20.21 -4.49 -9.65
CA ILE A 47 -20.41 -5.62 -10.54
C ILE A 47 -21.43 -6.55 -9.86
N GLY A 48 -22.58 -6.77 -10.50
CA GLY A 48 -23.63 -7.67 -10.02
C GLY A 48 -23.19 -9.14 -10.09
N THR A 49 -23.85 -9.95 -10.92
CA THR A 49 -23.37 -11.32 -11.18
C THR A 49 -22.01 -11.25 -11.89
N PRO A 50 -20.94 -11.81 -11.29
CA PRO A 50 -19.63 -11.74 -11.91
C PRO A 50 -19.65 -12.53 -13.22
N MET A 51 -19.30 -11.86 -14.33
CA MET A 51 -18.95 -12.58 -15.55
C MET A 51 -17.52 -13.10 -15.41
N GLU A 52 -17.19 -14.18 -16.12
CA GLU A 52 -15.86 -14.81 -16.06
C GLU A 52 -14.71 -13.80 -16.30
N MET A 53 -14.92 -12.81 -17.20
CA MET A 53 -13.94 -11.74 -17.44
C MET A 53 -13.71 -10.85 -16.21
N ASP A 54 -14.74 -10.54 -15.43
CA ASP A 54 -14.61 -9.68 -14.24
C ASP A 54 -13.76 -10.33 -13.15
N ILE A 55 -13.86 -11.67 -13.02
CA ILE A 55 -13.07 -12.46 -12.08
C ILE A 55 -11.59 -12.46 -12.47
N THR A 56 -11.28 -12.56 -13.77
CA THR A 56 -9.88 -12.50 -14.23
C THR A 56 -9.26 -11.13 -13.96
N LEU A 57 -10.00 -10.04 -14.21
CA LEU A 57 -9.52 -8.69 -13.92
C LEU A 57 -9.30 -8.47 -12.42
N PHE A 58 -10.17 -9.00 -11.57
CA PHE A 58 -10.02 -8.96 -10.12
C PHE A 58 -8.72 -9.63 -9.65
N ILE A 59 -8.43 -10.83 -10.15
CA ILE A 59 -7.20 -11.56 -9.81
C ILE A 59 -5.95 -10.81 -10.29
N ILE A 60 -6.01 -10.22 -11.50
CA ILE A 60 -4.90 -9.43 -12.05
C ILE A 60 -4.63 -8.20 -11.17
N VAL A 61 -5.67 -7.44 -10.79
CA VAL A 61 -5.53 -6.25 -9.95
C VAL A 61 -4.92 -6.58 -8.59
N ILE A 62 -5.38 -7.65 -7.93
CA ILE A 62 -4.82 -8.08 -6.63
C ILE A 62 -3.37 -8.55 -6.77
N SER A 63 -3.04 -9.25 -7.86
CA SER A 63 -1.67 -9.72 -8.08
C SER A 63 -0.70 -8.56 -8.28
N PHE A 64 -1.08 -7.56 -9.07
CA PHE A 64 -0.27 -6.34 -9.25
C PHE A 64 -0.12 -5.56 -7.94
N ALA A 65 -1.19 -5.44 -7.14
CA ALA A 65 -1.14 -4.81 -5.83
C ALA A 65 -0.15 -5.51 -4.88
N ALA A 66 -0.17 -6.85 -4.83
CA ALA A 66 0.76 -7.63 -4.02
C ALA A 66 2.23 -7.44 -4.46
N VAL A 67 2.47 -7.38 -5.77
CA VAL A 67 3.81 -7.12 -6.31
C VAL A 67 4.30 -5.72 -5.95
N GLU A 68 3.46 -4.70 -6.07
CA GLU A 68 3.81 -3.32 -5.69
C GLU A 68 4.15 -3.21 -4.20
N ALA A 69 3.36 -3.84 -3.32
CA ALA A 69 3.65 -3.89 -1.89
C ALA A 69 4.98 -4.61 -1.59
N SER A 70 5.26 -5.73 -2.26
CA SER A 70 6.53 -6.47 -2.10
C SER A 70 7.75 -5.66 -2.55
N MET A 71 7.62 -4.93 -3.68
CA MET A 71 8.64 -4.03 -4.19
C MET A 71 8.88 -2.88 -3.20
N GLY A 72 7.81 -2.28 -2.66
CA GLY A 72 7.89 -1.27 -1.62
C GLY A 72 8.62 -1.76 -0.36
N LEU A 73 8.30 -2.96 0.13
CA LEU A 73 8.98 -3.57 1.27
C LEU A 73 10.47 -3.82 1.00
N SER A 74 10.84 -4.28 -0.19
CA SER A 74 12.26 -4.49 -0.54
C SER A 74 13.07 -3.18 -0.52
N ILE A 75 12.47 -2.07 -0.93
CA ILE A 75 13.07 -0.73 -0.87
C ILE A 75 13.21 -0.30 0.60
N LEU A 76 12.18 -0.51 1.42
CA LEU A 76 12.21 -0.22 2.85
C LEU A 76 13.35 -0.95 3.57
N VAL A 77 13.52 -2.24 3.31
CA VAL A 77 14.61 -3.05 3.89
C VAL A 77 15.98 -2.53 3.42
N SER A 78 16.11 -2.15 2.15
CA SER A 78 17.35 -1.61 1.60
C SER A 78 17.73 -0.27 2.24
N ILE A 79 16.76 0.62 2.46
CA ILE A 79 16.96 1.90 3.17
C ILE A 79 17.33 1.63 4.62
N SER A 80 16.61 0.74 5.31
CA SER A 80 16.89 0.37 6.70
C SER A 80 18.31 -0.16 6.88
N ARG A 81 18.78 -1.04 5.97
CA ARG A 81 20.14 -1.60 6.03
C ARG A 81 21.21 -0.53 5.81
N LYS A 82 20.98 0.44 4.92
CA LYS A 82 21.90 1.56 4.70
C LYS A 82 21.94 2.50 5.90
N THR A 83 20.79 2.98 6.38
CA THR A 83 20.71 3.89 7.54
C THR A 83 21.28 3.26 8.81
N GLY A 84 21.03 1.96 9.03
CA GLY A 84 21.61 1.22 10.14
C GLY A 84 23.14 1.07 10.04
N ALA A 85 23.67 0.80 8.85
CA ALA A 85 25.11 0.71 8.63
C ALA A 85 25.82 2.06 8.84
N GLU A 86 25.24 3.15 8.34
CA GLU A 86 25.76 4.52 8.54
C GLU A 86 25.80 4.90 10.05
N LEU A 87 24.78 4.50 10.82
CA LEU A 87 24.76 4.74 12.27
C LEU A 87 25.88 3.99 13.00
N ILE A 88 26.11 2.71 12.68
CA ILE A 88 27.17 1.89 13.28
C ILE A 88 28.55 2.45 12.92
N GLN A 89 28.74 2.86 11.67
CA GLN A 89 30.00 3.45 11.21
C GLN A 89 30.32 4.77 11.93
N ASN A 90 29.33 5.67 12.09
CA ASN A 90 29.51 6.92 12.83
C ASN A 90 29.83 6.70 14.31
N LEU A 91 29.19 5.72 14.96
CA LEU A 91 29.50 5.36 16.36
C LEU A 91 30.93 4.81 16.53
N THR A 92 31.44 4.13 15.50
CA THR A 92 32.80 3.56 15.53
C THR A 92 33.86 4.63 15.21
N ALA A 93 33.55 5.59 14.34
CA ALA A 93 34.45 6.69 13.98
C ALA A 93 34.61 7.74 15.10
N SER A 94 33.57 7.98 15.91
CA SER A 94 33.63 8.91 17.06
C SER A 94 34.42 8.37 18.27
N LYS A 95 34.96 7.16 18.19
CA LYS A 95 35.80 6.55 19.25
C LYS A 95 37.31 6.71 19.02
N CYS A 96 37.72 7.54 18.07
CA CYS A 96 39.11 8.00 17.91
C CYS A 96 39.24 9.47 18.27
#